data_AF-A0A0W7X687-F1
#
_entry.id   AF-A0A0W7X687-F1
#
_cell.length_a   1.000
_cell.length_b   1.000
_cell.length_c   1.000
_cell.angle_alpha   90.00
_cell.angle_beta   90.00
_cell.angle_gamma   90.00
#
_symmetry.space_group_name_H-M   'P 1'
#
loop_
_entity.id
_entity.type
_entity.pdbx_description
1 polymer ?
#
loop_
_entity_poly.entity_id
_entity_poly.type
_entity_poly.pdbx_seq_one_letter_code
_entity_poly.pdbx_strand_id
1 'polypeptide(L)' 'MSDEAGAEMRERIGSLLRELVDSGAESGLQVAVYVDGEPVVDACAGTGVRDGPYGDGRGAGTETPY' A
#
# COMPACT_ATOMS: atom_id res chain seq x y z
N MET A 1 14.63 -15.38 10.42
CA MET A 1 14.41 -14.08 11.09
C MET A 1 13.87 -13.02 10.15
N SER A 2 14.16 -13.04 8.83
CA SER A 2 13.72 -11.99 7.89
C SER A 2 12.23 -11.97 7.53
N ASP A 3 11.52 -13.12 7.57
CA ASP A 3 10.09 -13.16 7.20
C ASP A 3 9.15 -12.52 8.23
N GLU A 4 9.45 -12.68 9.53
CA GLU A 4 8.59 -12.21 10.62
C GLU A 4 8.66 -10.68 10.78
N ALA A 5 9.86 -10.10 10.69
CA ALA A 5 10.05 -8.65 10.66
C ALA A 5 9.42 -8.01 9.41
N GLY A 6 9.47 -8.71 8.27
CA GLY A 6 8.80 -8.27 7.05
C GLY A 6 7.27 -8.30 7.18
N ALA A 7 6.71 -9.30 7.87
CA ALA A 7 5.28 -9.38 8.14
C ALA A 7 4.81 -8.28 9.09
N GLU A 8 5.54 -8.03 10.19
CA GLU A 8 5.22 -6.95 11.14
C GLU A 8 5.25 -5.57 10.46
N MET A 9 6.24 -5.33 9.60
CA MET A 9 6.36 -4.07 8.86
C MET A 9 5.19 -3.86 7.90
N ARG A 10 4.78 -4.90 7.15
CA ARG A 10 3.62 -4.83 6.26
C ARG A 10 2.33 -4.56 7.01
N GLU A 11 2.13 -5.24 8.14
CA GLU A 11 0.93 -5.05 8.98
C GLU A 11 0.85 -3.62 9.52
N ARG A 12 1.98 -3.11 10.02
CA ARG A 12 2.05 -1.75 10.59
C ARG A 12 1.82 -0.67 9.55
N ILE A 13 2.39 -0.82 8.34
CA ILE A 13 2.13 0.08 7.22
C ILE A 13 0.67 -0.01 6.79
N GLY A 14 0.12 -1.21 6.63
CA GLY A 14 -1.28 -1.42 6.27
C GLY A 14 -2.25 -0.77 7.27
N SER A 15 -1.98 -0.88 8.57
CA SER A 15 -2.78 -0.23 9.62
C SER A 15 -2.76 1.28 9.50
N LEU A 16 -1.57 1.87 9.34
CA LEU A 16 -1.42 3.32 9.17
C LEU A 16 -2.16 3.84 7.94
N LEU A 17 -2.06 3.13 6.81
CA LEU A 17 -2.76 3.51 5.58
C LEU A 17 -4.28 3.52 5.77
N ARG A 18 -4.82 2.52 6.49
CA ARG A 18 -6.25 2.49 6.82
C ARG A 18 -6.64 3.64 7.74
N GLU A 19 -5.84 3.96 8.76
CA GLU A 19 -6.12 5.10 9.65
C GLU A 19 -6.18 6.43 8.89
N LEU A 20 -5.30 6.63 7.92
CA LEU A 20 -5.31 7.83 7.07
C LEU A 20 -6.57 7.92 6.20
N VAL A 21 -7.03 6.79 5.68
CA VAL A 21 -8.28 6.74 4.90
C VAL A 21 -9.51 6.90 5.80
N ASP A 22 -9.55 6.20 6.92
CA ASP A 22 -10.68 6.20 7.86
C ASP A 22 -10.86 7.56 8.54
N SER A 23 -9.76 8.30 8.75
CA SER A 23 -9.82 9.68 9.24
C SER A 23 -10.28 10.68 8.18
N GLY A 24 -10.39 10.28 6.92
CA GLY A 24 -10.69 11.15 5.78
C GLY A 24 -9.54 12.07 5.41
N ALA A 25 -8.34 11.86 5.97
CA ALA A 25 -7.14 12.59 5.57
C ALA A 25 -6.76 12.27 4.12
N GLU A 26 -7.00 11.03 3.70
CA GLU A 26 -6.80 10.56 2.33
C GLU A 26 -8.05 9.85 1.82
N SER A 27 -8.35 9.97 0.51
CA SER A 27 -9.39 9.15 -0.15
C SER A 27 -8.85 7.77 -0.54
N GLY A 28 -7.54 7.67 -0.72
CA GLY A 28 -6.79 6.44 -0.89
C GLY A 28 -5.30 6.69 -1.16
N LEU A 29 -4.45 5.75 -0.73
CA LEU A 29 -3.00 5.80 -0.91
C LEU A 29 -2.43 4.42 -1.27
N GLN A 30 -1.43 4.40 -2.16
CA GLN A 30 -0.56 3.24 -2.42
C GLN A 30 0.88 3.58 -2.00
N VAL A 31 1.56 2.63 -1.35
CA VAL A 31 2.93 2.76 -0.88
C VAL A 31 3.75 1.54 -1.28
N ALA A 32 4.90 1.78 -1.90
CA ALA A 32 5.93 0.77 -2.14
C ALA A 32 7.22 1.14 -1.40
N VAL A 33 7.82 0.18 -0.69
CA VAL A 33 9.08 0.33 0.02
C VAL A 33 10.10 -0.63 -0.54
N TYR A 34 11.30 -0.11 -0.82
CA TYR A 34 12.42 -0.87 -1.34
C TYR A 34 13.61 -0.78 -0.38
N VAL A 35 14.24 -1.92 -0.11
CA VAL A 35 15.50 -2.01 0.65
C VAL A 35 16.54 -2.63 -0.26
N ASP A 36 17.66 -1.94 -0.47
CA ASP A 36 18.71 -2.38 -1.40
C ASP A 36 18.21 -2.65 -2.84
N GLY A 37 17.16 -1.93 -3.25
CA GLY A 37 16.51 -2.10 -4.55
C GLY A 37 15.50 -3.25 -4.62
N GLU A 38 15.38 -4.05 -3.57
CA GLU A 38 14.42 -5.14 -3.47
C GLU A 38 13.09 -4.66 -2.84
N PRO A 39 11.93 -4.97 -3.43
CA PRO A 39 10.64 -4.58 -2.90
C PRO A 39 10.35 -5.36 -1.60
N VAL A 40 10.18 -4.63 -0.50
CA VAL A 40 9.88 -5.19 0.82
C VAL A 40 8.44 -4.93 1.25
N VAL A 41 7.79 -3.88 0.73
CA VAL A 41 6.38 -3.57 1.00
C VAL A 41 5.74 -3.05 -0.27
N ASP A 42 4.53 -3.52 -0.55
CA ASP A 42 3.61 -2.97 -1.54
C ASP A 42 2.23 -3.03 -0.87
N ALA A 43 1.65 -1.88 -0.57
CA ALA A 43 0.44 -1.77 0.25
C ALA A 43 -0.46 -0.64 -0.26
N CYS A 44 -1.76 -0.84 -0.17
CA CYS A 44 -2.76 0.15 -0.52
C CYS A 44 -3.89 0.24 0.50
N ALA A 45 -4.53 1.41 0.58
CA ALA A 45 -5.81 1.59 1.27
C ALA A 45 -6.67 2.63 0.57
N GLY A 46 -7.99 2.53 0.69
CA GLY A 46 -8.95 3.51 0.20
C GLY A 46 -9.57 3.18 -1.17
N THR A 47 -10.55 4.00 -1.55
CA THR A 47 -11.36 3.75 -2.75
C THR A 47 -10.62 4.17 -4.01
N GLY A 48 -10.63 3.32 -5.03
CA GLY A 48 -9.90 3.58 -6.27
C GLY A 48 -8.40 3.29 -6.17
N VAL A 49 -7.92 2.74 -5.05
CA VAL A 49 -6.57 2.20 -4.94
C VAL A 49 -6.62 0.70 -5.21
N ARG A 50 -5.78 0.22 -6.13
CA ARG A 50 -5.75 -1.19 -6.51
C ARG A 50 -5.03 -2.00 -5.44
N ASP A 51 -5.70 -3.04 -4.93
CA ASP A 51 -5.05 -4.09 -4.16
C ASP A 51 -4.38 -5.07 -5.12
N GLY A 52 -3.09 -5.30 -4.91
CA GLY A 52 -2.25 -6.24 -5.64
C GLY A 52 -1.17 -5.57 -6.51
N PRO A 53 -0.12 -6.32 -6.88
CA PRO A 53 0.95 -5.79 -7.72
C PRO A 53 0.44 -5.28 -9.08
N TYR A 54 -0.73 -5.71 -9.62
CA TYR A 54 -1.39 -5.06 -10.77
C TYR A 54 -2.93 -5.35 -10.92
N GLY A 55 -3.72 -5.39 -9.84
CA GLY A 55 -5.20 -5.13 -9.76
C GLY A 55 -6.26 -5.95 -10.54
N ASP A 56 -7.56 -5.74 -10.20
CA ASP A 56 -8.69 -6.41 -10.88
C ASP A 56 -10.06 -5.67 -10.98
N GLY A 57 -10.21 -4.35 -10.76
CA GLY A 57 -11.56 -3.79 -10.99
C GLY A 57 -11.86 -2.34 -10.64
N ARG A 58 -11.39 -1.40 -11.47
CA ARG A 58 -11.66 0.06 -11.45
C ARG A 58 -11.01 0.83 -10.30
N GLY A 59 -9.91 1.48 -10.62
CA GLY A 59 -9.14 2.33 -9.73
C GLY A 59 -7.70 2.41 -10.19
N ALA A 60 -6.98 3.44 -9.80
CA ALA A 60 -5.69 3.90 -10.31
C ALA A 60 -4.58 2.83 -10.36
N GLY A 61 -3.91 2.68 -11.50
CA GLY A 61 -2.62 2.00 -11.63
C GLY A 61 -1.48 3.02 -11.79
N THR A 62 -0.23 2.60 -11.95
CA THR A 62 0.96 3.47 -12.15
C THR A 62 0.88 4.45 -13.34
N GLU A 63 -0.20 4.38 -14.11
CA GLU A 63 -0.56 5.27 -15.24
C GLU A 63 -1.58 6.36 -14.85
N THR A 64 -2.02 6.39 -13.59
CA THR A 64 -2.92 7.42 -13.10
C THR A 64 -2.05 8.61 -12.72
N PRO A 65 -2.10 9.73 -13.47
CA PRO A 65 -1.36 10.91 -13.08
C PRO A 65 -1.92 11.39 -11.74
N TYR A 66 -1.02 11.70 -10.80
CA TYR A 66 -1.35 12.43 -9.58
C TYR A 66 -1.91 13.82 -9.92
#